data_AF-A0A9D4Z9P6-F1
#
_entry.id   AF-A0A9D4Z9P6-F1
#
_cell.length_a   1.000
_cell.length_b   1.000
_cell.length_c   1.000
_cell.angle_alpha   90.00
_cell.angle_beta   90.00
_cell.angle_gamma   90.00
#
_symmetry.space_group_name_H-M   'P 1'
#
loop_
_entity.id
_entity.type
_entity.pdbx_description
1 polymer ?
#
loop_
_entity_poly.entity_id
_entity_poly.type
_entity_poly.pdbx_seq_one_letter_code
_entity_poly.pdbx_strand_id
1 'polypeptide(L)'
;MRRLLHLCSPRRSKQQEQQWPQQPVPPHPTFPPPPIVPPPSHHLPYHNVDAHLHAIAGQAEGFGCHSVGGLHGQIYHVTTLNEDGEGSLRFACKSNKPLWIVFDVSGIIKLSSAIRVQSYKTVDGRGQRVKIMGKGFQLRECEHVIICNLEFEGGRGDDVDAIQLKPNSKHIWIDRCSLSDYDDGLIDITRQCTDITVSRCHFFNHNKTMLIGADPGHVDDRCIRVTIHHCFFDGTRQRHPRVRFGKVHLYNNYTRDWGIYAVCASVESQVLSQCNIYEAGSKKKAFEYYFEKASDKHMEASGSMCSEGDMFLNGAVGVSKNSELVFRPEALSLRSGNDNIFQPDQESLDPA
;
A
#
# COMPACT_ATOMS: atom_id res chain seq x y z
N MET A 1 -103.32 -5.29 -16.77
CA MET A 1 -102.22 -4.76 -17.60
C MET A 1 -101.44 -5.94 -18.19
N ARG A 2 -101.24 -5.91 -19.51
CA ARG A 2 -100.67 -6.94 -20.42
C ARG A 2 -99.17 -7.20 -20.11
N ARG A 3 -98.48 -8.31 -20.47
CA ARG A 3 -98.75 -9.62 -21.08
C ARG A 3 -97.45 -10.45 -21.00
N LEU A 4 -97.62 -11.77 -20.88
CA LEU A 4 -96.86 -12.92 -21.41
C LEU A 4 -95.31 -12.96 -21.47
N LEU A 5 -94.79 -14.00 -20.79
CA LEU A 5 -93.64 -14.83 -21.18
C LEU A 5 -93.92 -15.62 -22.46
N HIS A 6 -93.01 -15.63 -23.45
CA HIS A 6 -92.52 -16.85 -24.13
C HIS A 6 -91.40 -16.60 -25.16
N LEU A 7 -90.38 -17.47 -25.04
CA LEU A 7 -89.43 -18.02 -26.02
C LEU A 7 -89.39 -17.47 -27.46
N CYS A 8 -88.19 -17.12 -27.93
CA CYS A 8 -87.75 -17.36 -29.31
C CYS A 8 -86.22 -17.28 -29.44
N SER A 9 -85.61 -18.32 -30.02
CA SER A 9 -84.19 -18.39 -30.41
C SER A 9 -83.95 -17.67 -31.74
N PRO A 10 -82.79 -17.02 -31.95
CA PRO A 10 -82.32 -16.74 -33.31
C PRO A 10 -80.93 -17.30 -33.61
N ARG A 11 -80.93 -18.25 -34.55
CA ARG A 11 -80.12 -18.32 -35.77
C ARG A 11 -78.70 -17.73 -35.75
N ARG A 12 -77.72 -18.64 -35.90
CA ARG A 12 -76.36 -18.37 -36.42
C ARG A 12 -76.45 -17.78 -37.84
N SER A 13 -75.96 -16.56 -38.01
CA SER A 13 -75.52 -16.03 -39.31
C SER A 13 -73.99 -16.10 -39.37
N LYS A 14 -73.47 -16.64 -40.47
CA LYS A 14 -72.04 -16.65 -40.80
C LYS A 14 -71.64 -15.24 -41.26
N GLN A 15 -70.65 -14.63 -40.62
CA GLN A 15 -69.84 -13.57 -41.22
C GLN A 15 -68.41 -14.09 -41.34
N GLN A 16 -67.89 -14.04 -42.57
CA GLN A 16 -66.52 -14.39 -42.92
C GLN A 16 -65.55 -13.35 -42.35
N GLU A 17 -64.62 -13.79 -41.51
CA GLU A 17 -63.43 -13.00 -41.17
C GLU A 17 -62.44 -13.05 -42.34
N GLN A 18 -62.12 -11.87 -42.88
CA GLN A 18 -61.04 -11.69 -43.84
C GLN A 18 -59.70 -11.80 -43.10
N GLN A 19 -58.89 -12.81 -43.44
CA GLN A 19 -57.53 -12.96 -42.94
C GLN A 19 -56.58 -12.04 -43.72
N TRP A 20 -55.88 -11.16 -43.00
CA TRP A 20 -54.75 -10.38 -43.53
C TRP A 20 -53.46 -11.22 -43.42
N PRO A 21 -52.58 -11.26 -44.44
CA PRO A 21 -51.36 -12.06 -44.38
C PRO A 21 -50.40 -11.51 -43.31
N GLN A 22 -50.00 -12.39 -42.38
CA GLN A 22 -48.97 -12.14 -41.38
C GLN A 22 -47.61 -12.07 -42.08
N GLN A 23 -46.90 -10.94 -41.99
CA GLN A 23 -45.50 -10.88 -42.41
C GLN A 23 -44.61 -11.59 -41.38
N PRO A 24 -43.56 -12.32 -41.82
CA PRO A 24 -42.65 -12.99 -40.90
C PRO A 24 -41.85 -11.97 -40.07
N VAL A 25 -41.83 -12.17 -38.76
CA VAL A 25 -41.03 -11.38 -37.81
C VAL A 25 -39.54 -11.65 -38.09
N PRO A 26 -38.68 -10.62 -38.22
CA PRO A 26 -37.25 -10.84 -38.40
C PRO A 26 -36.64 -11.48 -37.14
N PRO A 27 -35.64 -12.38 -37.28
CA PRO A 27 -35.01 -13.02 -36.13
C PRO A 27 -34.28 -11.98 -35.28
N HIS A 28 -34.41 -12.10 -33.95
CA HIS A 28 -33.67 -11.28 -33.00
C HIS A 28 -32.15 -11.44 -33.23
N PRO A 29 -31.37 -10.34 -33.21
CA PRO A 29 -29.92 -10.45 -33.27
C PRO A 29 -29.41 -11.22 -32.05
N THR A 30 -28.78 -12.37 -32.28
CA THR A 30 -28.10 -13.15 -31.24
C THR A 30 -26.78 -12.47 -30.93
N PHE A 31 -26.68 -11.81 -29.78
CA PHE A 31 -25.39 -11.37 -29.25
C PHE A 31 -24.57 -12.59 -28.83
N PRO A 32 -23.26 -12.63 -29.14
CA PRO A 32 -22.39 -13.66 -28.58
C PRO A 32 -22.44 -13.60 -27.05
N PRO A 33 -22.37 -14.74 -26.35
CA PRO A 33 -22.25 -14.73 -24.90
C PRO A 33 -21.03 -13.89 -24.51
N PRO A 34 -21.09 -13.15 -23.39
CA PRO A 34 -19.92 -12.45 -22.88
C PRO A 34 -18.77 -13.45 -22.73
N PRO A 35 -17.51 -13.04 -23.00
CA PRO A 35 -16.36 -13.90 -22.76
C PRO A 35 -16.43 -14.43 -21.33
N ILE A 36 -16.29 -15.75 -21.18
CA ILE A 36 -16.17 -16.40 -19.88
C ILE A 36 -14.88 -15.86 -19.26
N VAL A 37 -14.99 -14.88 -18.38
CA VAL A 37 -13.88 -14.45 -17.55
C VAL A 37 -13.60 -15.63 -16.61
N PRO A 38 -12.40 -16.22 -16.64
CA PRO A 38 -12.05 -17.26 -15.68
C PRO A 38 -12.22 -16.68 -14.27
N PRO A 39 -12.73 -17.44 -13.30
CA PRO A 39 -12.83 -16.96 -11.93
C PRO A 39 -11.45 -16.45 -11.50
N PRO A 40 -11.36 -15.31 -10.79
CA PRO A 40 -10.10 -14.83 -10.28
C PRO A 40 -9.45 -15.96 -9.51
N SER A 41 -8.23 -16.32 -9.89
CA SER A 41 -7.48 -17.37 -9.20
C SER A 41 -7.44 -17.00 -7.72
N HIS A 42 -8.04 -17.82 -6.85
CA HIS A 42 -8.07 -17.66 -5.40
C HIS A 42 -6.69 -17.91 -4.77
N HIS A 43 -5.65 -17.34 -5.36
CA HIS A 43 -4.34 -17.34 -4.75
C HIS A 43 -4.31 -16.20 -3.75
N LEU A 44 -3.97 -16.53 -2.50
CA LEU A 44 -3.74 -15.51 -1.49
C LEU A 44 -2.65 -14.54 -1.99
N PRO A 45 -2.78 -13.24 -1.67
CA PRO A 45 -1.68 -12.29 -1.83
C PRO A 45 -0.37 -12.90 -1.37
N TYR A 46 0.67 -12.73 -2.17
CA TYR A 46 2.03 -13.16 -1.87
C TYR A 46 2.28 -14.67 -1.72
N HIS A 47 1.35 -15.55 -2.10
CA HIS A 47 1.51 -17.01 -1.96
C HIS A 47 2.82 -17.58 -2.55
N ASN A 48 3.42 -16.93 -3.55
CA ASN A 48 4.63 -17.39 -4.22
C ASN A 48 5.88 -16.53 -3.97
N VAL A 49 5.85 -15.50 -3.11
CA VAL A 49 7.02 -14.60 -2.98
C VAL A 49 8.27 -15.26 -2.40
N ASP A 50 8.10 -16.43 -1.80
CA ASP A 50 9.18 -17.25 -1.24
C ASP A 50 9.45 -18.52 -2.06
N ALA A 51 8.84 -18.66 -3.25
CA ALA A 51 9.02 -19.84 -4.10
C ALA A 51 10.45 -19.98 -4.67
N HIS A 52 11.14 -18.87 -4.88
CA HIS A 52 12.56 -18.80 -5.20
C HIS A 52 13.11 -17.42 -4.78
N LEU A 53 14.45 -17.25 -4.81
CA LEU A 53 15.11 -16.04 -4.33
C LEU A 53 14.49 -14.77 -4.91
N HIS A 54 14.38 -14.66 -6.23
CA HIS A 54 13.85 -13.45 -6.86
C HIS A 54 12.33 -13.31 -6.89
N ALA A 55 11.57 -14.28 -6.35
CA ALA A 55 10.11 -14.34 -6.53
C ALA A 55 9.37 -13.16 -5.89
N ILE A 56 10.00 -12.46 -4.95
CA ILE A 56 9.46 -11.27 -4.31
C ILE A 56 9.48 -10.03 -5.22
N ALA A 57 10.37 -9.93 -6.21
CA ALA A 57 10.51 -8.71 -6.99
C ALA A 57 9.23 -8.35 -7.77
N GLY A 58 8.82 -7.08 -7.71
CA GLY A 58 7.62 -6.58 -8.40
C GLY A 58 6.30 -7.16 -7.88
N GLN A 59 6.29 -7.82 -6.73
CA GLN A 59 5.08 -8.43 -6.16
C GLN A 59 4.37 -7.56 -5.12
N ALA A 60 4.88 -6.36 -4.82
CA ALA A 60 4.23 -5.47 -3.85
C ALA A 60 2.80 -5.15 -4.29
N GLU A 61 1.84 -5.20 -3.38
CA GLU A 61 0.51 -4.65 -3.58
C GLU A 61 0.51 -3.15 -3.25
N GLY A 62 -0.46 -2.43 -3.79
CA GLY A 62 -0.64 -1.00 -3.51
C GLY A 62 0.34 -0.11 -4.27
N PHE A 63 0.60 1.08 -3.72
CA PHE A 63 1.34 2.13 -4.43
C PHE A 63 2.81 1.77 -4.72
N GLY A 64 3.42 0.89 -3.94
CA GLY A 64 4.78 0.38 -4.18
C GLY A 64 4.88 -0.75 -5.20
N CYS A 65 3.83 -1.08 -5.96
CA CYS A 65 3.78 -2.26 -6.83
C CYS A 65 4.90 -2.36 -7.89
N HIS A 66 5.46 -1.22 -8.32
CA HIS A 66 6.58 -1.18 -9.27
C HIS A 66 7.96 -1.35 -8.63
N SER A 67 8.04 -1.70 -7.34
CA SER A 67 9.32 -1.94 -6.66
C SER A 67 9.98 -3.23 -7.16
N VAL A 68 10.97 -3.12 -8.05
CA VAL A 68 11.71 -4.28 -8.59
C VAL A 68 12.98 -4.61 -7.79
N GLY A 69 13.40 -3.73 -6.88
CA GLY A 69 14.59 -3.94 -6.08
C GLY A 69 15.85 -4.13 -6.93
N GLY A 70 16.70 -5.06 -6.52
CA GLY A 70 17.91 -5.45 -7.24
C GLY A 70 17.74 -6.60 -8.23
N LEU A 71 16.53 -6.84 -8.77
CA LEU A 71 16.20 -8.01 -9.62
C LEU A 71 17.20 -8.28 -10.76
N HIS A 72 17.70 -7.22 -11.40
CA HIS A 72 18.66 -7.31 -12.52
C HIS A 72 20.12 -7.16 -12.08
N GLY A 73 20.36 -7.18 -10.77
CA GLY A 73 21.68 -7.08 -10.15
C GLY A 73 22.33 -8.43 -9.91
N GLN A 74 23.62 -8.38 -9.58
CA GLN A 74 24.31 -9.56 -9.06
C GLN A 74 23.84 -9.84 -7.63
N ILE A 75 23.89 -11.12 -7.25
CA ILE A 75 23.72 -11.52 -5.85
C ILE A 75 24.98 -11.11 -5.10
N TYR A 76 24.80 -10.32 -4.04
CA TYR A 76 25.85 -9.94 -3.12
C TYR A 76 25.67 -10.67 -1.80
N HIS A 77 26.70 -11.35 -1.35
CA HIS A 77 26.69 -12.06 -0.08
C HIS A 77 27.32 -11.20 1.03
N VAL A 78 26.52 -10.85 2.03
CA VAL A 78 27.02 -10.26 3.26
C VAL A 78 27.63 -11.36 4.11
N THR A 79 28.95 -11.31 4.26
CA THR A 79 29.77 -12.34 4.94
C THR A 79 30.33 -11.86 6.28
N THR A 80 30.15 -10.59 6.62
CA THR A 80 30.60 -10.01 7.90
C THR A 80 29.54 -9.10 8.51
N LEU A 81 29.49 -9.10 9.85
CA LEU A 81 28.66 -8.21 10.66
C LEU A 81 29.33 -6.85 10.95
N ASN A 82 30.56 -6.66 10.45
CA ASN A 82 31.25 -5.37 10.54
C ASN A 82 30.42 -4.28 9.84
N GLU A 83 30.45 -3.07 10.40
CA GLU A 83 29.58 -2.00 9.92
C GLU A 83 29.97 -1.42 8.55
N ASP A 84 31.21 -1.62 8.08
CA ASP A 84 31.71 -1.19 6.76
C ASP A 84 32.82 -2.15 6.28
N GLY A 85 33.26 -1.97 5.03
CA GLY A 85 34.28 -2.79 4.36
C GLY A 85 33.67 -3.86 3.44
N GLU A 86 34.48 -4.45 2.57
CA GLU A 86 34.06 -5.54 1.70
C GLU A 86 33.47 -6.72 2.50
N GLY A 87 32.41 -7.32 1.98
CA GLY A 87 31.60 -8.33 2.66
C GLY A 87 30.54 -7.76 3.61
N SER A 88 30.55 -6.45 3.92
CA SER A 88 29.55 -5.84 4.80
C SER A 88 28.27 -5.44 4.05
N LEU A 89 27.17 -5.35 4.80
CA LEU A 89 25.90 -4.80 4.29
C LEU A 89 26.06 -3.36 3.76
N ARG A 90 26.83 -2.52 4.46
CA ARG A 90 27.00 -1.11 4.08
C ARG A 90 27.73 -0.98 2.74
N PHE A 91 28.74 -1.79 2.50
CA PHE A 91 29.48 -1.80 1.24
C PHE A 91 28.53 -2.10 0.06
N ALA A 92 27.66 -3.09 0.22
CA ALA A 92 26.66 -3.46 -0.78
C ALA A 92 25.62 -2.35 -1.00
N CYS A 93 25.03 -1.82 0.08
CA CYS A 93 24.00 -0.78 0.01
C CYS A 93 24.48 0.53 -0.63
N LYS A 94 25.75 0.90 -0.42
CA LYS A 94 26.37 2.11 -1.02
C LYS A 94 26.73 1.95 -2.50
N SER A 95 26.77 0.73 -3.02
CA SER A 95 27.10 0.47 -4.43
C SER A 95 26.11 1.15 -5.38
N ASN A 96 26.62 1.76 -6.45
CA ASN A 96 25.79 2.31 -7.53
C ASN A 96 25.25 1.22 -8.48
N LYS A 97 25.73 -0.03 -8.37
CA LYS A 97 25.23 -1.15 -9.18
C LYS A 97 23.94 -1.72 -8.58
N PRO A 98 23.01 -2.21 -9.40
CA PRO A 98 21.90 -3.02 -8.90
C PRO A 98 22.43 -4.25 -8.15
N LEU A 99 21.89 -4.56 -6.97
CA LEU A 99 22.33 -5.71 -6.16
C LEU A 99 21.16 -6.39 -5.44
N TRP A 100 21.17 -7.72 -5.48
CA TRP A 100 20.37 -8.56 -4.59
C TRP A 100 21.23 -8.98 -3.40
N ILE A 101 21.02 -8.35 -2.26
CA ILE A 101 21.86 -8.49 -1.08
C ILE A 101 21.26 -9.58 -0.18
N VAL A 102 21.97 -10.69 -0.04
CA VAL A 102 21.64 -11.81 0.86
C VAL A 102 22.68 -11.90 1.97
N PHE A 103 22.42 -12.72 2.98
CA PHE A 103 23.29 -12.87 4.14
C PHE A 103 23.77 -14.32 4.30
N ASP A 104 25.08 -14.49 4.41
CA ASP A 104 25.70 -15.76 4.80
C ASP A 104 25.87 -15.87 6.33
N VAL A 105 25.65 -14.77 7.03
CA VAL A 105 25.77 -14.65 8.49
C VAL A 105 24.48 -14.11 9.12
N SER A 106 24.09 -14.70 10.24
CA SER A 106 23.08 -14.14 11.15
C SER A 106 23.77 -13.35 12.27
N GLY A 107 23.11 -12.31 12.77
CA GLY A 107 23.58 -11.57 13.94
C GLY A 107 23.23 -10.10 13.92
N ILE A 108 23.95 -9.35 14.76
CA ILE A 108 23.71 -7.93 14.99
C ILE A 108 24.75 -7.11 14.23
N ILE A 109 24.29 -6.23 13.33
CA ILE A 109 25.10 -5.20 12.70
C ILE A 109 24.88 -3.90 13.47
N LYS A 110 25.90 -3.48 14.23
CA LYS A 110 25.85 -2.23 15.02
C LYS A 110 26.37 -1.08 14.17
N LEU A 111 25.52 -0.11 13.91
CA LEU A 111 25.82 1.03 13.05
C LEU A 111 26.13 2.28 13.88
N SER A 112 27.30 2.87 13.65
CA SER A 112 27.65 4.21 14.17
C SER A 112 27.01 5.35 13.36
N SER A 113 26.70 5.10 12.08
CA SER A 113 26.08 6.05 11.14
C SER A 113 24.99 5.36 10.31
N ALA A 114 24.00 6.10 9.79
CA ALA A 114 22.98 5.50 8.94
C ALA A 114 23.60 4.88 7.67
N ILE A 115 23.04 3.76 7.19
CA ILE A 115 23.42 3.20 5.89
C ILE A 115 22.62 3.93 4.81
N ARG A 116 23.32 4.61 3.89
CA ARG A 116 22.70 5.10 2.66
C ARG A 116 22.46 3.92 1.72
N VAL A 117 21.20 3.62 1.44
CA VAL A 117 20.81 2.59 0.47
C VAL A 117 20.59 3.27 -0.88
N GLN A 118 21.37 2.89 -1.88
CA GLN A 118 21.24 3.39 -3.25
C GLN A 118 20.04 2.75 -3.99
N SER A 119 19.69 3.27 -5.17
CA SER A 119 18.66 2.68 -6.03
C SER A 119 18.97 1.22 -6.42
N TYR A 120 17.92 0.50 -6.82
CA TYR A 120 17.98 -0.87 -7.34
C TYR A 120 18.64 -1.85 -6.37
N LYS A 121 18.13 -1.88 -5.14
CA LYS A 121 18.61 -2.79 -4.08
C LYS A 121 17.47 -3.66 -3.59
N THR A 122 17.75 -4.94 -3.44
CA THR A 122 16.97 -5.79 -2.54
C THR A 122 17.86 -6.12 -1.36
N VAL A 123 17.48 -5.73 -0.14
CA VAL A 123 18.09 -6.23 1.09
C VAL A 123 17.21 -7.34 1.63
N ASP A 124 17.65 -8.58 1.42
CA ASP A 124 16.89 -9.80 1.64
C ASP A 124 17.41 -10.57 2.85
N GLY A 125 16.80 -10.34 4.01
CA GLY A 125 17.14 -11.06 5.23
C GLY A 125 16.52 -12.46 5.33
N ARG A 126 15.81 -12.96 4.31
CA ARG A 126 15.14 -14.27 4.41
C ARG A 126 16.15 -15.39 4.63
N GLY A 127 15.79 -16.34 5.49
CA GLY A 127 16.65 -17.46 5.88
C GLY A 127 17.70 -17.12 6.94
N GLN A 128 17.87 -15.84 7.30
CA GLN A 128 18.78 -15.39 8.35
C GLN A 128 18.04 -14.55 9.40
N ARG A 129 18.66 -14.37 10.57
CA ARG A 129 18.23 -13.41 11.59
C ARG A 129 19.22 -12.26 11.61
N VAL A 130 18.87 -11.16 10.94
CA VAL A 130 19.72 -9.98 10.81
C VAL A 130 19.09 -8.83 11.56
N LYS A 131 19.77 -8.36 12.60
CA LYS A 131 19.35 -7.21 13.40
C LYS A 131 20.26 -6.02 13.18
N ILE A 132 19.66 -4.89 12.86
CA ILE A 132 20.31 -3.59 12.69
C ILE A 132 20.12 -2.78 13.98
N MET A 133 21.21 -2.29 14.56
CA MET A 133 21.19 -1.49 15.79
C MET A 133 21.97 -0.18 15.68
N GLY A 134 21.69 0.76 16.58
CA GLY A 134 22.42 2.03 16.73
C GLY A 134 21.91 3.13 15.80
N LYS A 135 22.02 2.92 14.49
CA LYS A 135 21.42 3.78 13.44
C LYS A 135 20.55 2.93 12.50
N GLY A 136 19.90 3.58 11.55
CA GLY A 136 18.99 2.94 10.60
C GLY A 136 19.46 2.98 9.16
N PHE A 137 18.51 2.78 8.26
CA PHE A 137 18.68 3.00 6.82
C PHE A 137 18.21 4.39 6.43
N GLN A 138 18.90 4.98 5.46
CA GLN A 138 18.49 6.21 4.82
C GLN A 138 18.42 6.01 3.30
N LEU A 139 17.24 6.22 2.77
CA LEU A 139 16.89 6.15 1.36
C LEU A 139 16.65 7.59 0.90
N ARG A 140 17.56 8.13 0.09
CA ARG A 140 17.52 9.53 -0.35
C ARG A 140 17.76 9.61 -1.84
N GLU A 141 16.83 10.25 -2.55
CA GLU A 141 16.88 10.45 -4.00
C GLU A 141 17.10 9.11 -4.72
N CYS A 142 16.40 8.07 -4.27
CA CYS A 142 16.58 6.70 -4.79
C CYS A 142 15.27 6.04 -5.15
N GLU A 143 15.34 5.01 -5.99
CA GLU A 143 14.17 4.27 -6.44
C GLU A 143 14.42 2.77 -6.54
N HIS A 144 13.32 2.00 -6.59
CA HIS A 144 13.33 0.55 -6.72
C HIS A 144 14.15 -0.12 -5.62
N VAL A 145 13.71 0.05 -4.37
CA VAL A 145 14.34 -0.60 -3.21
C VAL A 145 13.36 -1.52 -2.51
N ILE A 146 13.79 -2.73 -2.19
CA ILE A 146 13.06 -3.70 -1.37
C ILE A 146 13.88 -3.95 -0.11
N ILE A 147 13.25 -3.81 1.06
CA ILE A 147 13.83 -4.14 2.37
C ILE A 147 12.95 -5.22 2.96
N CYS A 148 13.51 -6.42 3.15
CA CYS A 148 12.74 -7.60 3.51
C CYS A 148 13.37 -8.36 4.67
N ASN A 149 12.55 -8.75 5.65
CA ASN A 149 12.90 -9.70 6.71
C ASN A 149 14.12 -9.26 7.56
N LEU A 150 14.15 -7.99 7.96
CA LEU A 150 15.15 -7.44 8.87
C LEU A 150 14.54 -7.06 10.22
N GLU A 151 15.34 -7.10 11.27
CA GLU A 151 15.01 -6.55 12.58
C GLU A 151 15.73 -5.21 12.77
N PHE A 152 15.02 -4.17 13.22
CA PHE A 152 15.59 -2.88 13.59
C PHE A 152 15.28 -2.60 15.07
N GLU A 153 16.31 -2.40 15.87
CA GLU A 153 16.15 -2.20 17.32
C GLU A 153 17.26 -1.32 17.92
N GLY A 154 16.93 -0.56 18.98
CA GLY A 154 17.95 0.11 19.79
C GLY A 154 18.63 1.29 19.08
N GLY A 155 17.87 2.09 18.33
CA GLY A 155 18.36 3.33 17.74
C GLY A 155 18.53 4.41 18.80
N ARG A 156 19.71 5.05 18.86
CA ARG A 156 20.04 6.03 19.91
C ARG A 156 20.64 7.33 19.38
N GLY A 157 20.25 8.43 20.01
CA GLY A 157 20.67 9.80 19.71
C GLY A 157 19.66 10.58 18.89
N ASP A 158 20.02 11.82 18.55
CA ASP A 158 19.13 12.75 17.85
C ASP A 158 18.89 12.33 16.38
N ASP A 159 17.66 12.53 15.90
CA ASP A 159 17.21 12.26 14.52
C ASP A 159 17.53 10.83 14.05
N VAL A 160 17.29 9.85 14.94
CA VAL A 160 17.52 8.43 14.68
C VAL A 160 16.21 7.70 14.49
N ASP A 161 15.89 7.43 13.22
CA ASP A 161 14.84 6.51 12.82
C ASP A 161 15.41 5.19 12.30
N ALA A 162 14.61 4.12 12.35
CA ALA A 162 15.00 2.82 11.82
C ALA A 162 15.11 2.83 10.29
N ILE A 163 14.13 3.43 9.61
CA ILE A 163 14.14 3.58 8.15
C ILE A 163 13.65 4.99 7.78
N GLN A 164 14.53 5.77 7.17
CA GLN A 164 14.25 7.12 6.70
C GLN A 164 14.13 7.15 5.17
N LEU A 165 12.96 7.51 4.67
CA LEU A 165 12.72 7.89 3.29
C LEU A 165 12.77 9.42 3.20
N LYS A 166 13.85 9.89 2.60
CA LYS A 166 14.26 11.28 2.43
C LYS A 166 14.11 11.68 0.94
N PRO A 167 14.24 12.97 0.59
CA PRO A 167 13.58 13.57 -0.56
C PRO A 167 13.61 12.79 -1.87
N ASN A 168 12.51 12.87 -2.63
CA ASN A 168 12.38 12.35 -4.00
C ASN A 168 12.63 10.84 -4.16
N SER A 169 12.40 10.04 -3.11
CA SER A 169 12.54 8.58 -3.19
C SER A 169 11.21 7.92 -3.57
N LYS A 170 11.23 6.90 -4.43
CA LYS A 170 9.99 6.26 -4.94
C LYS A 170 10.13 4.79 -5.30
N HIS A 171 9.01 4.08 -5.43
CA HIS A 171 9.00 2.64 -5.74
C HIS A 171 9.80 1.85 -4.69
N ILE A 172 9.37 1.94 -3.43
CA ILE A 172 10.01 1.28 -2.30
C ILE A 172 9.03 0.34 -1.62
N TRP A 173 9.52 -0.85 -1.28
CA TRP A 173 8.77 -1.83 -0.52
C TRP A 173 9.51 -2.25 0.76
N ILE A 174 8.87 -2.03 1.91
CA ILE A 174 9.34 -2.49 3.22
C ILE A 174 8.43 -3.64 3.65
N ASP A 175 8.99 -4.85 3.75
CA ASP A 175 8.22 -6.07 3.97
C ASP A 175 8.78 -6.94 5.09
N ARG A 176 7.90 -7.54 5.90
CA ARG A 176 8.27 -8.52 6.94
C ARG A 176 9.36 -8.03 7.90
N CYS A 177 9.47 -6.72 8.10
CA CYS A 177 10.45 -6.15 9.02
C CYS A 177 9.86 -6.06 10.43
N SER A 178 10.69 -6.27 11.44
CA SER A 178 10.34 -6.03 12.84
C SER A 178 11.06 -4.77 13.32
N LEU A 179 10.34 -3.78 13.84
CA LEU A 179 10.89 -2.47 14.19
C LEU A 179 10.46 -2.07 15.61
N SER A 180 11.41 -1.67 16.46
CA SER A 180 11.14 -1.32 17.85
C SER A 180 12.24 -0.43 18.45
N ASP A 181 11.95 0.27 19.55
CA ASP A 181 12.96 0.88 20.42
C ASP A 181 13.98 1.82 19.74
N TYR A 182 13.50 2.83 19.00
CA TYR A 182 14.28 3.98 18.54
C TYR A 182 13.97 5.24 19.35
N ASP A 183 14.93 6.16 19.48
CA ASP A 183 14.76 7.43 20.21
C ASP A 183 13.82 8.42 19.50
N ASP A 184 13.76 8.42 18.16
CA ASP A 184 12.77 9.21 17.39
C ASP A 184 11.64 8.37 16.80
N GLY A 185 11.61 8.11 15.50
CA GLY A 185 10.60 7.30 14.81
C GLY A 185 11.07 5.91 14.39
N LEU A 186 10.16 5.06 13.89
CA LEU A 186 10.55 3.80 13.23
C LEU A 186 10.63 4.00 11.72
N ILE A 187 9.58 4.52 11.10
CA ILE A 187 9.56 4.80 9.65
C ILE A 187 9.13 6.23 9.39
N ASP A 188 9.99 6.99 8.72
CA ASP A 188 9.73 8.37 8.32
C ASP A 188 9.71 8.48 6.79
N ILE A 189 8.57 8.88 6.22
CA ILE A 189 8.34 9.05 4.77
C ILE A 189 8.06 10.53 4.51
N THR A 190 9.03 11.23 3.92
CA THR A 190 9.02 12.71 3.91
C THR A 190 9.47 13.27 2.57
N ARG A 191 9.15 14.55 2.31
CA ARG A 191 9.74 15.34 1.21
C ARG A 191 9.53 14.69 -0.17
N GLN A 192 8.28 14.60 -0.58
CA GLN A 192 7.84 14.08 -1.88
C GLN A 192 8.19 12.60 -2.13
N CYS A 193 8.45 11.81 -1.08
CA CYS A 193 8.55 10.36 -1.25
C CYS A 193 7.20 9.78 -1.65
N THR A 194 7.14 8.96 -2.69
CA THR A 194 5.85 8.44 -3.20
C THR A 194 5.99 7.02 -3.72
N ASP A 195 4.86 6.34 -3.92
CA ASP A 195 4.84 4.97 -4.43
C ASP A 195 5.55 4.00 -3.50
N ILE A 196 5.08 3.98 -2.25
CA ILE A 196 5.65 3.19 -1.16
C ILE A 196 4.63 2.14 -0.69
N THR A 197 5.10 0.93 -0.43
CA THR A 197 4.33 -0.11 0.28
C THR A 197 5.06 -0.52 1.56
N VAL A 198 4.32 -0.62 2.66
CA VAL A 198 4.78 -1.22 3.92
C VAL A 198 3.85 -2.38 4.24
N SER A 199 4.39 -3.60 4.29
CA SER A 199 3.55 -4.79 4.48
C SER A 199 4.13 -5.81 5.44
N ARG A 200 3.25 -6.55 6.12
CA ARG A 200 3.62 -7.66 7.01
C ARG A 200 4.68 -7.30 8.06
N CYS A 201 4.82 -6.02 8.39
CA CYS A 201 5.78 -5.54 9.37
C CYS A 201 5.19 -5.61 10.77
N HIS A 202 6.06 -5.80 11.76
CA HIS A 202 5.70 -5.81 13.17
C HIS A 202 6.35 -4.61 13.86
N PHE A 203 5.54 -3.75 14.47
CA PHE A 203 5.96 -2.56 15.19
C PHE A 203 5.58 -2.72 16.66
N PHE A 204 6.55 -2.64 17.56
CA PHE A 204 6.32 -2.85 18.99
C PHE A 204 7.28 -2.03 19.85
N ASN A 205 6.99 -1.89 21.14
CA ASN A 205 7.84 -1.21 22.13
C ASN A 205 8.38 0.16 21.63
N HIS A 206 7.49 1.05 21.20
CA HIS A 206 7.92 2.32 20.61
C HIS A 206 6.86 3.42 20.76
N ASN A 207 7.29 4.69 20.70
CA ASN A 207 6.42 5.83 20.83
C ASN A 207 5.88 6.34 19.48
N LYS A 208 6.76 6.80 18.58
CA LYS A 208 6.40 7.53 17.36
C LYS A 208 6.56 6.62 16.13
N THR A 209 5.61 5.71 15.89
CA THR A 209 5.81 4.62 14.92
C THR A 209 6.09 5.05 13.48
N MET A 210 5.14 5.71 12.81
CA MET A 210 5.28 6.05 11.39
C MET A 210 4.81 7.46 11.06
N LEU A 211 5.72 8.32 10.61
CA LEU A 211 5.41 9.67 10.15
C LEU A 211 5.40 9.73 8.62
N ILE A 212 4.32 10.29 8.07
CA ILE A 212 4.16 10.52 6.62
C ILE A 212 3.92 12.02 6.43
N GLY A 213 4.87 12.71 5.82
CA GLY A 213 4.90 14.18 5.74
C GLY A 213 5.27 14.83 7.08
N ALA A 214 6.51 15.33 7.17
CA ALA A 214 7.08 15.82 8.44
C ALA A 214 6.70 17.26 8.79
N ASP A 215 6.46 18.09 7.79
CA ASP A 215 6.38 19.54 7.93
C ASP A 215 5.10 20.06 7.27
N PRO A 216 4.17 20.70 8.00
CA PRO A 216 2.97 21.28 7.40
C PRO A 216 3.30 22.44 6.44
N GLY A 217 4.51 23.01 6.46
CA GLY A 217 4.95 23.99 5.48
C GLY A 217 5.41 23.40 4.14
N HIS A 218 5.61 22.08 4.06
CA HIS A 218 6.14 21.42 2.86
C HIS A 218 5.02 20.89 1.95
N VAL A 219 4.37 21.82 1.27
CA VAL A 219 3.16 21.59 0.47
C VAL A 219 3.32 20.64 -0.72
N ASP A 220 4.55 20.39 -1.16
CA ASP A 220 4.85 19.43 -2.22
C ASP A 220 4.63 17.96 -1.78
N ASP A 221 4.47 17.70 -0.47
CA ASP A 221 4.14 16.38 0.08
C ASP A 221 2.72 15.88 -0.33
N ARG A 222 1.92 16.69 -1.04
CA ARG A 222 0.64 16.24 -1.64
C ARG A 222 0.79 15.13 -2.66
N CYS A 223 2.00 14.92 -3.19
CA CYS A 223 2.29 13.80 -4.10
C CYS A 223 2.52 12.47 -3.37
N ILE A 224 2.70 12.46 -2.04
CA ILE A 224 2.99 11.25 -1.27
C ILE A 224 1.83 10.25 -1.42
N ARG A 225 2.16 9.00 -1.78
CA ARG A 225 1.23 7.86 -1.83
C ARG A 225 1.85 6.66 -1.11
N VAL A 226 1.15 6.13 -0.11
CA VAL A 226 1.64 5.01 0.71
C VAL A 226 0.54 3.97 0.91
N THR A 227 0.90 2.70 0.75
CA THR A 227 0.03 1.57 1.10
C THR A 227 0.61 0.87 2.31
N ILE A 228 -0.21 0.61 3.33
CA ILE A 228 0.18 -0.06 4.57
C ILE A 228 -0.81 -1.21 4.80
N HIS A 229 -0.32 -2.45 4.80
CA HIS A 229 -1.22 -3.59 4.98
C HIS A 229 -0.63 -4.81 5.67
N HIS A 230 -1.50 -5.58 6.31
CA HIS A 230 -1.12 -6.80 7.04
C HIS A 230 -0.01 -6.57 8.08
N CYS A 231 0.16 -5.33 8.54
CA CYS A 231 1.11 -5.00 9.59
C CYS A 231 0.46 -5.21 10.96
N PHE A 232 1.30 -5.45 11.96
CA PHE A 232 0.91 -5.54 13.35
C PHE A 232 1.54 -4.39 14.14
N PHE A 233 0.70 -3.54 14.72
CA PHE A 233 1.10 -2.46 15.62
C PHE A 233 0.74 -2.88 17.05
N ASP A 234 1.75 -3.33 17.79
CA ASP A 234 1.61 -4.00 19.09
C ASP A 234 2.06 -3.09 20.24
N GLY A 235 1.10 -2.42 20.88
CA GLY A 235 1.38 -1.60 22.07
C GLY A 235 2.20 -0.34 21.80
N THR A 236 2.40 0.04 20.53
CA THR A 236 3.07 1.29 20.18
C THR A 236 2.19 2.50 20.48
N ARG A 237 2.79 3.61 20.90
CA ARG A 237 2.00 4.69 21.52
C ARG A 237 1.14 5.48 20.54
N GLN A 238 1.65 5.76 19.34
CA GLN A 238 0.98 6.63 18.36
C GLN A 238 1.58 6.50 16.95
N ARG A 239 0.90 7.12 15.97
CA ARG A 239 1.31 7.26 14.56
C ARG A 239 1.26 5.94 13.78
N HIS A 240 0.07 5.39 13.60
CA HIS A 240 -0.19 4.14 12.88
C HIS A 240 -0.99 4.31 11.55
N PRO A 241 -0.70 5.27 10.65
CA PRO A 241 0.34 6.31 10.67
C PRO A 241 -0.15 7.67 11.24
N ARG A 242 0.75 8.67 11.30
CA ARG A 242 0.39 10.10 11.29
C ARG A 242 0.71 10.67 9.91
N VAL A 243 -0.26 11.34 9.28
CA VAL A 243 -0.16 11.77 7.88
C VAL A 243 -0.38 13.27 7.74
N ARG A 244 0.44 13.93 6.93
CA ARG A 244 0.22 15.25 6.35
C ARG A 244 0.24 15.14 4.83
N PHE A 245 -0.68 15.83 4.15
CA PHE A 245 -0.84 15.95 2.69
C PHE A 245 -1.05 14.65 1.88
N GLY A 246 -0.31 13.59 2.18
CA GLY A 246 -0.28 12.36 1.42
C GLY A 246 -1.58 11.56 1.45
N LYS A 247 -1.63 10.59 0.54
CA LYS A 247 -2.70 9.59 0.40
C LYS A 247 -2.22 8.27 0.98
N VAL A 248 -2.93 7.75 1.97
CA VAL A 248 -2.62 6.47 2.60
C VAL A 248 -3.77 5.49 2.43
N HIS A 249 -3.47 4.34 1.83
CA HIS A 249 -4.37 3.18 1.84
C HIS A 249 -3.90 2.24 2.96
N LEU A 250 -4.70 2.13 4.02
CA LEU A 250 -4.42 1.36 5.22
C LEU A 250 -5.41 0.19 5.29
N TYR A 251 -4.96 -1.05 5.04
CA TYR A 251 -5.89 -2.19 5.05
C TYR A 251 -5.39 -3.48 5.70
N ASN A 252 -6.30 -4.26 6.27
CA ASN A 252 -6.01 -5.54 6.92
C ASN A 252 -4.88 -5.48 7.97
N ASN A 253 -4.68 -4.34 8.63
CA ASN A 253 -3.71 -4.22 9.71
C ASN A 253 -4.38 -4.54 11.04
N TYR A 254 -3.58 -5.00 12.00
CA TYR A 254 -4.01 -5.16 13.38
C TYR A 254 -3.27 -4.14 14.24
N THR A 255 -4.02 -3.31 14.95
CA THR A 255 -3.48 -2.32 15.90
C THR A 255 -4.10 -2.57 17.26
N ARG A 256 -3.27 -2.75 18.29
CA ARG A 256 -3.76 -2.92 19.65
C ARG A 256 -3.00 -2.10 20.69
N ASP A 257 -3.69 -1.81 21.78
CA ASP A 257 -3.14 -1.19 23.00
C ASP A 257 -2.30 0.08 22.75
N TRP A 258 -2.78 0.96 21.88
CA TRP A 258 -2.08 2.22 21.63
C TRP A 258 -2.14 3.15 22.85
N GLY A 259 -1.07 3.92 23.03
CA GLY A 259 -0.88 4.79 24.19
C GLY A 259 -1.53 6.18 24.10
N ILE A 260 -1.84 6.67 22.89
CA ILE A 260 -2.41 8.01 22.65
C ILE A 260 -3.55 7.95 21.61
N TYR A 261 -3.21 7.63 20.35
CA TYR A 261 -4.15 7.41 19.25
C TYR A 261 -3.58 6.35 18.29
N ALA A 262 -4.43 5.75 17.45
CA ALA A 262 -3.97 4.85 16.40
C ALA A 262 -3.51 5.66 15.17
N VAL A 263 -4.46 6.15 14.36
CA VAL A 263 -4.23 6.86 13.10
C VAL A 263 -4.49 8.35 13.28
N CYS A 264 -3.63 9.21 12.72
CA CYS A 264 -3.87 10.65 12.70
C CYS A 264 -3.85 11.22 11.28
N ALA A 265 -4.97 11.83 10.87
CA ALA A 265 -5.08 12.58 9.62
C ALA A 265 -4.90 14.08 9.90
N SER A 266 -3.71 14.58 9.61
CA SER A 266 -3.37 16.00 9.73
C SER A 266 -3.54 16.72 8.39
N VAL A 267 -3.18 18.01 8.33
CA VAL A 267 -3.40 18.94 7.21
C VAL A 267 -3.44 18.27 5.83
N GLU A 268 -4.61 18.34 5.19
CA GLU A 268 -4.89 17.91 3.83
C GLU A 268 -4.57 16.45 3.48
N SER A 269 -4.23 15.62 4.46
CA SER A 269 -4.04 14.19 4.24
C SER A 269 -5.34 13.48 3.91
N GLN A 270 -5.24 12.35 3.22
CA GLN A 270 -6.37 11.47 2.94
C GLN A 270 -6.00 10.05 3.36
N VAL A 271 -6.78 9.46 4.26
CA VAL A 271 -6.58 8.09 4.72
C VAL A 271 -7.82 7.26 4.45
N LEU A 272 -7.66 6.22 3.64
CA LEU A 272 -8.65 5.17 3.44
C LEU A 272 -8.26 3.98 4.33
N SER A 273 -9.08 3.73 5.36
CA SER A 273 -8.93 2.63 6.31
C SER A 273 -9.92 1.54 5.98
N GLN A 274 -9.44 0.34 5.61
CA GLN A 274 -10.29 -0.77 5.19
C GLN A 274 -9.96 -2.08 5.90
N CYS A 275 -10.97 -2.71 6.50
CA CYS A 275 -10.83 -4.04 7.10
C CYS A 275 -9.69 -4.17 8.14
N ASN A 276 -9.34 -3.08 8.82
CA ASN A 276 -8.37 -3.11 9.92
C ASN A 276 -9.06 -3.51 11.23
N ILE A 277 -8.27 -4.06 12.14
CA ILE A 277 -8.70 -4.36 13.51
C ILE A 277 -8.05 -3.36 14.45
N TYR A 278 -8.87 -2.59 15.15
CA TYR A 278 -8.46 -1.66 16.19
C TYR A 278 -8.92 -2.17 17.55
N GLU A 279 -8.01 -2.77 18.32
CA GLU A 279 -8.29 -3.26 19.66
C GLU A 279 -7.77 -2.29 20.72
N ALA A 280 -8.68 -1.50 21.29
CA ALA A 280 -8.30 -0.51 22.28
C ALA A 280 -7.84 -1.14 23.60
N GLY A 281 -6.71 -0.68 24.11
CA GLY A 281 -6.30 -0.88 25.50
C GLY A 281 -6.89 0.20 26.40
N SER A 282 -6.03 0.90 27.16
CA SER A 282 -6.50 1.99 28.04
C SER A 282 -7.05 3.19 27.28
N LYS A 283 -6.46 3.55 26.14
CA LYS A 283 -6.95 4.62 25.26
C LYS A 283 -7.92 4.07 24.23
N LYS A 284 -8.98 4.83 23.99
CA LYS A 284 -10.09 4.43 23.11
C LYS A 284 -10.09 5.12 21.76
N LYS A 285 -9.45 6.28 21.63
CA LYS A 285 -9.43 7.06 20.38
C LYS A 285 -8.54 6.37 19.35
N ALA A 286 -9.12 5.72 18.35
CA ALA A 286 -8.37 5.15 17.24
C ALA A 286 -8.02 6.25 16.23
N PHE A 287 -8.98 7.09 15.84
CA PHE A 287 -8.76 8.14 14.84
C PHE A 287 -8.64 9.52 15.48
N GLU A 288 -7.58 10.23 15.10
CA GLU A 288 -7.28 11.60 15.52
C GLU A 288 -7.15 12.54 14.32
N TYR A 289 -7.46 13.81 14.55
CA TYR A 289 -7.35 14.86 13.54
C TYR A 289 -6.60 16.05 14.11
N TYR A 290 -5.47 16.39 13.49
CA TYR A 290 -4.73 17.60 13.84
C TYR A 290 -4.97 18.67 12.79
N PHE A 291 -5.22 19.88 13.28
CA PHE A 291 -5.35 21.07 12.45
C PHE A 291 -3.99 21.74 12.39
N GLU A 292 -3.45 21.89 11.19
CA GLU A 292 -2.18 22.57 10.94
C GLU A 292 -2.35 23.50 9.73
N LYS A 293 -1.53 24.54 9.65
CA LYS A 293 -1.57 25.50 8.55
C LYS A 293 -0.58 25.10 7.46
N ALA A 294 -1.10 24.79 6.28
CA ALA A 294 -0.27 24.66 5.08
C ALA A 294 0.34 26.01 4.68
N SER A 295 1.59 26.02 4.18
CA SER A 295 2.28 27.28 3.84
C SER A 295 1.62 28.07 2.70
N ASP A 296 0.86 27.39 1.83
CA ASP A 296 0.11 27.96 0.72
C ASP A 296 -1.37 28.24 1.05
N LYS A 297 -1.77 28.13 2.33
CA LYS A 297 -3.14 28.37 2.81
C LYS A 297 -3.18 29.44 3.90
N HIS A 298 -4.32 30.12 3.99
CA HIS A 298 -4.57 31.15 5.00
C HIS A 298 -5.14 30.60 6.31
N MET A 299 -5.80 29.45 6.27
CA MET A 299 -6.45 28.82 7.43
C MET A 299 -5.86 27.45 7.72
N GLU A 300 -5.93 27.04 8.98
CA GLU A 300 -5.62 25.67 9.38
C GLU A 300 -6.67 24.70 8.86
N ALA A 301 -6.22 23.50 8.51
CA ALA A 301 -7.08 22.39 8.12
C ALA A 301 -6.55 21.08 8.70
N SER A 302 -7.44 20.10 8.87
CA SER A 302 -7.06 18.72 9.12
C SER A 302 -7.04 17.90 7.83
N GLY A 303 -6.79 16.61 7.96
CA GLY A 303 -7.02 15.64 6.89
C GLY A 303 -8.43 15.07 6.92
N SER A 304 -8.63 14.08 6.06
CA SER A 304 -9.88 13.36 5.84
C SER A 304 -9.65 11.85 6.03
N MET A 305 -10.65 11.16 6.57
CA MET A 305 -10.58 9.73 6.86
C MET A 305 -11.89 9.03 6.49
N CYS A 306 -11.78 7.91 5.79
CA CYS A 306 -12.89 7.00 5.48
C CYS A 306 -12.56 5.63 6.07
N SER A 307 -13.52 5.05 6.80
CA SER A 307 -13.42 3.72 7.40
C SER A 307 -14.44 2.80 6.76
N GLU A 308 -14.00 1.65 6.24
CA GLU A 308 -14.87 0.69 5.57
C GLU A 308 -14.52 -0.73 6.04
N GLY A 309 -15.43 -1.39 6.74
CA GLY A 309 -15.21 -2.75 7.24
C GLY A 309 -14.21 -2.85 8.39
N ASP A 310 -13.72 -1.75 8.96
CA ASP A 310 -12.88 -1.79 10.16
C ASP A 310 -13.65 -2.33 11.37
N MET A 311 -12.95 -3.08 12.21
CA MET A 311 -13.48 -3.62 13.46
C MET A 311 -12.90 -2.86 14.65
N PHE A 312 -13.76 -2.26 15.47
CA PHE A 312 -13.39 -1.50 16.66
C PHE A 312 -13.72 -2.30 17.93
N LEU A 313 -12.70 -2.89 18.53
CA LEU A 313 -12.83 -3.75 19.72
C LEU A 313 -12.53 -2.98 21.01
N ASN A 314 -13.05 -3.49 22.13
CA ASN A 314 -12.80 -2.97 23.47
C ASN A 314 -13.12 -1.47 23.63
N GLY A 315 -14.17 -1.00 22.94
CA GLY A 315 -14.60 0.39 22.97
C GLY A 315 -13.70 1.33 22.17
N ALA A 316 -12.90 0.83 21.22
CA ALA A 316 -12.21 1.67 20.26
C ALA A 316 -13.18 2.57 19.49
N VAL A 317 -12.73 3.79 19.17
CA VAL A 317 -13.54 4.82 18.50
C VAL A 317 -12.75 5.38 17.32
N GLY A 318 -13.17 5.03 16.11
CA GLY A 318 -12.69 5.61 14.86
C GLY A 318 -13.82 6.33 14.12
N VAL A 319 -13.96 7.64 14.35
CA VAL A 319 -14.98 8.44 13.67
C VAL A 319 -14.40 8.99 12.38
N SER A 320 -14.97 8.60 11.24
CA SER A 320 -14.64 9.16 9.93
C SER A 320 -15.07 10.62 9.79
N LYS A 321 -14.35 11.38 8.95
CA LYS A 321 -14.64 12.78 8.64
C LYS A 321 -14.25 13.08 7.19
N ASN A 322 -15.10 13.83 6.50
CA ASN A 322 -14.93 14.23 5.11
C ASN A 322 -14.61 13.05 4.19
N SER A 323 -15.31 11.93 4.39
CA SER A 323 -15.03 10.66 3.72
C SER A 323 -15.17 10.75 2.20
N GLU A 324 -16.00 11.67 1.71
CA GLU A 324 -16.17 12.02 0.31
C GLU A 324 -14.92 12.66 -0.33
N LEU A 325 -14.01 13.21 0.49
CA LEU A 325 -12.74 13.78 0.02
C LEU A 325 -11.60 12.76 -0.04
N VAL A 326 -11.82 11.55 0.46
CA VAL A 326 -10.80 10.48 0.48
C VAL A 326 -10.75 9.80 -0.89
N PHE A 327 -9.53 9.65 -1.43
CA PHE A 327 -9.28 8.97 -2.69
C PHE A 327 -9.82 7.51 -2.71
N ARG A 328 -10.09 7.02 -3.93
CA ARG A 328 -10.49 5.64 -4.20
C ARG A 328 -9.38 4.92 -4.99
N PRO A 329 -8.72 3.89 -4.45
CA PRO A 329 -7.61 3.20 -5.11
C PRO A 329 -7.96 2.66 -6.49
N GLU A 330 -9.17 2.12 -6.68
CA GLU A 330 -9.65 1.52 -7.92
C GLU A 330 -9.69 2.53 -9.08
N ALA A 331 -10.00 3.79 -8.75
CA ALA A 331 -10.02 4.89 -9.70
C ALA A 331 -8.60 5.35 -10.13
N LEU A 332 -7.57 4.98 -9.37
CA LEU A 332 -6.17 5.29 -9.70
C LEU A 332 -5.59 4.25 -10.66
N SER A 333 -5.97 2.97 -10.53
CA SER A 333 -5.59 1.88 -11.45
C SER A 333 -6.12 2.06 -12.88
N LEU A 334 -7.27 2.73 -13.06
CA LEU A 334 -7.83 3.00 -14.40
C LEU A 334 -7.06 4.07 -15.19
N ARG A 335 -6.21 4.88 -14.54
CA ARG A 335 -5.41 5.92 -15.21
C ARG A 335 -4.02 5.46 -15.64
N SER A 336 -3.53 4.33 -15.12
CA SER A 336 -2.20 3.78 -15.45
C SER A 336 -2.21 2.74 -16.58
N GLY A 337 -3.38 2.41 -17.14
CA GLY A 337 -3.54 1.32 -18.12
C GLY A 337 -3.16 1.63 -19.56
N ASN A 338 -2.72 2.85 -19.90
CA ASN A 338 -2.45 3.25 -21.29
C ASN A 338 -0.99 3.53 -21.64
N ASP A 339 -0.07 3.52 -20.67
CA ASP A 339 1.34 3.83 -20.91
C ASP A 339 2.22 2.64 -20.53
N ASN A 340 2.19 1.56 -21.32
CA ASN A 340 3.24 0.53 -21.34
C ASN A 340 3.05 -0.42 -22.53
N ILE A 341 3.53 -0.01 -23.71
CA ILE A 341 4.05 -0.95 -24.70
C ILE A 341 5.51 -0.54 -24.94
N PHE A 342 6.41 -1.12 -24.15
CA PHE A 342 7.83 -1.20 -24.51
C PHE A 342 7.93 -2.27 -25.61
N GLN A 343 8.05 -1.86 -26.87
CA GLN A 343 8.61 -2.71 -27.92
C GLN A 343 10.13 -2.59 -27.84
N PRO A 344 10.88 -3.69 -27.68
CA PRO A 344 12.33 -3.63 -27.81
C PRO A 344 12.69 -3.35 -29.27
N ASP A 345 13.46 -2.28 -29.49
CA ASP A 345 14.04 -1.95 -30.79
C ASP A 345 14.87 -3.15 -31.29
N GLN A 346 14.50 -3.68 -32.46
CA GLN A 346 15.33 -4.60 -33.20
C GLN A 346 16.48 -3.80 -33.83
N GLU A 347 17.71 -4.08 -33.40
CA GLU A 347 18.92 -3.69 -34.11
C GLU A 347 18.86 -4.20 -35.56
N SER A 348 18.85 -3.26 -36.50
CA SER A 348 19.07 -3.52 -37.92
C SER A 348 20.52 -3.87 -38.16
N LEU A 349 20.79 -5.15 -38.45
CA LEU A 349 22.02 -5.58 -39.11
C LEU A 349 22.00 -5.12 -40.56
N ASP A 350 22.84 -4.14 -40.91
CA ASP A 350 23.16 -3.83 -42.31
C ASP A 350 23.96 -4.98 -42.93
N PRO A 351 23.63 -5.42 -44.15
CA PRO A 351 24.46 -6.37 -44.87
C PRO A 351 25.44 -5.67 -45.82
N ALA A 352 26.71 -6.09 -45.70
CA ALA A 352 27.82 -6.09 -46.66
C ALA A 352 28.32 -4.76 -47.27
#